data_AF-A0A1H3SUL6-F1
#
_entry.id   AF-A0A1H3SUL6-F1
#
_cell.length_a   1.000
_cell.length_b   1.000
_cell.length_c   1.000
_cell.angle_alpha   90.00
_cell.angle_beta   90.00
_cell.angle_gamma   90.00
#
_symmetry.space_group_name_H-M   'P 1'
#
loop_
_entity.id
_entity.type
_entity.pdbx_description
1 polymer ?
#
loop_
_entity_poly.entity_id
_entity_poly.type
_entity_poly.pdbx_seq_one_letter_code
_entity_poly.pdbx_strand_id
1 'polypeptide(L)' 'MEYNSDGTAKITKNINPSEEWFYVELLWSIGPEAEIIEPDFIKNKLIERAKSVITKYH' A
#
# COMPACT_ATOMS: atom_id res chain seq x y z
N MET A 1 -5.20 -7.14 -15.49
CA MET A 1 -4.19 -7.73 -14.59
C MET A 1 -3.09 -8.24 -15.49
N GLU A 2 -1.92 -7.64 -15.41
CA GLU A 2 -0.76 -7.98 -16.25
C GLU A 2 0.24 -8.73 -15.38
N TYR A 3 0.58 -9.95 -15.78
CA TYR A 3 1.54 -10.79 -15.07
C TYR A 3 2.92 -10.63 -15.71
N ASN A 4 3.92 -10.35 -14.89
CA ASN A 4 5.31 -10.24 -15.30
C ASN A 4 5.99 -11.61 -15.28
N SER A 5 7.10 -11.76 -16.02
CA SER A 5 7.87 -13.02 -16.07
C SER A 5 8.57 -13.38 -14.76
N ASP A 6 8.68 -12.43 -13.83
CA ASP A 6 9.24 -12.61 -12.49
C ASP A 6 8.21 -13.09 -11.45
N GLY A 7 6.97 -13.36 -11.88
CA GLY A 7 5.89 -13.81 -11.00
C GLY A 7 5.14 -12.69 -10.30
N THR A 8 5.50 -11.42 -10.53
CA THR A 8 4.74 -10.27 -10.02
C THR A 8 3.54 -9.95 -10.93
N ALA A 9 2.56 -9.23 -10.40
CA ALA A 9 1.40 -8.79 -11.16
C ALA A 9 1.16 -7.29 -10.95
N LYS A 10 0.96 -6.55 -12.04
CA LYS A 10 0.53 -5.15 -11.99
C LYS A 10 -0.99 -5.07 -11.96
N ILE A 11 -1.50 -4.37 -10.94
CA ILE A 11 -2.92 -4.13 -10.74
C ILE A 11 -3.16 -2.61 -10.72
N THR A 12 -4.00 -2.13 -11.63
CA THR A 12 -4.50 -0.76 -11.60
C THR A 12 -5.92 -0.78 -11.05
N LYS A 13 -6.17 0.00 -9.99
CA LYS A 13 -7.48 0.11 -9.34
C LYS A 13 -7.83 1.58 -9.16
N ASN A 14 -9.05 1.97 -9.54
CA ASN A 14 -9.58 3.26 -9.15
C ASN A 14 -9.97 3.20 -7.68
N ILE A 15 -9.30 4.02 -6.87
CA ILE A 15 -9.57 4.11 -5.43
C ILE A 15 -10.52 5.28 -5.20
N ASN A 16 -11.64 5.01 -4.52
CA ASN A 16 -12.48 6.08 -4.00
C ASN A 16 -11.77 6.69 -2.77
N PRO A 17 -11.62 8.03 -2.67
CA PRO A 17 -11.03 8.67 -1.50
C PRO A 17 -11.64 8.24 -0.15
N SER A 18 -12.93 7.88 -0.11
CA SER A 18 -13.56 7.37 1.13
C SER A 18 -13.06 5.99 1.56
N GLU A 19 -12.42 5.24 0.66
CA GLU A 19 -11.89 3.90 0.88
C GLU A 19 -10.36 3.88 1.08
N GLU A 20 -9.72 5.05 1.07
CA GLU A 20 -8.27 5.20 1.25
C GLU A 20 -7.73 4.38 2.42
N TRP A 21 -8.40 4.47 3.58
CA TRP A 21 -8.01 3.75 4.78
C TRP A 21 -8.02 2.22 4.59
N PHE A 22 -8.99 1.68 3.85
CA PHE A 22 -9.09 0.25 3.59
C PHE A 22 -7.91 -0.24 2.77
N TYR A 23 -7.52 0.50 1.73
CA TYR A 23 -6.36 0.15 0.90
C TYR A 23 -5.05 0.26 1.68
N VAL A 24 -4.92 1.25 2.56
CA VAL A 24 -3.75 1.37 3.45
C VAL A 24 -3.66 0.16 4.41
N GLU A 25 -4.77 -0.28 5.01
CA GLU A 25 -4.79 -1.48 5.87
C GLU A 25 -4.49 -2.76 5.09
N LEU A 26 -5.09 -2.91 3.91
CA LEU A 26 -4.87 -4.06 3.03
C LEU A 26 -3.39 -4.17 2.67
N LEU A 27 -2.79 -3.08 2.18
CA LEU A 27 -1.38 -3.05 1.81
C LEU A 27 -0.45 -3.25 3.02
N TRP A 28 -0.83 -2.73 4.19
CA TRP A 28 -0.12 -2.99 5.44
C TRP A 28 -0.11 -4.48 5.79
N SER A 29 -1.23 -5.19 5.58
CA SER A 29 -1.33 -6.63 5.84
C SER A 29 -0.58 -7.51 4.83
N ILE A 30 -0.48 -7.07 3.57
CA ILE A 30 0.33 -7.74 2.54
C ILE A 30 1.82 -7.52 2.82
N GLY A 31 2.17 -6.34 3.35
CA GLY A 31 3.54 -6.02 3.75
C GLY A 31 4.47 -5.86 2.53
N PRO A 32 5.72 -6.38 2.60
CA PRO A 32 6.75 -6.10 1.60
C PRO A 32 6.50 -6.72 0.21
N GLU A 33 5.51 -7.62 0.10
CA GLU A 33 5.13 -8.24 -1.19
C GLU A 33 4.32 -7.29 -2.08
N ALA A 34 3.82 -6.17 -1.53
CA ALA A 34 3.12 -5.14 -2.29
C ALA A 34 3.99 -3.88 -2.45
N GLU A 35 4.13 -3.43 -3.69
CA GLU A 35 4.74 -2.14 -4.02
C GLU A 35 3.68 -1.20 -4.62
N ILE A 36 3.61 0.03 -4.10
CA ILE A 36 2.79 1.09 -4.69
C ILE A 36 3.66 1.86 -5.69
N ILE A 37 3.27 1.76 -6.96
CA ILE A 37 3.89 2.51 -8.05
C ILE A 37 3.32 3.94 -8.06
N GLU A 38 1.99 4.08 -8.11
CA GLU A 38 1.27 5.36 -8.10
C GLU A 38 -0.18 5.17 -7.60
N PRO A 39 -0.86 6.23 -7.11
CA PRO A 39 -0.32 7.55 -6.78
C PRO A 39 0.35 7.60 -5.39
N ASP A 40 1.24 8.58 -5.18
CA ASP A 40 2.05 8.72 -3.96
C ASP A 40 1.25 8.91 -2.66
N PHE A 41 -0.04 9.30 -2.72
CA PHE A 41 -0.80 9.59 -1.50
C PHE A 41 -1.00 8.35 -0.61
N ILE A 42 -1.33 7.18 -1.18
CA ILE A 42 -1.47 5.93 -0.43
C ILE A 42 -0.12 5.52 0.18
N LYS A 43 0.96 5.70 -0.58
CA LYS A 43 2.33 5.42 -0.15
C LYS A 43 2.71 6.28 1.06
N ASN A 44 2.41 7.58 1.01
CA ASN A 44 2.64 8.49 2.12
C ASN A 44 1.86 8.09 3.38
N LYS A 45 0.61 7.65 3.23
CA LYS A 45 -0.23 7.18 4.34
C LYS A 45 0.30 5.91 5.00
N LEU A 46 0.81 4.96 4.22
CA LEU A 46 1.49 3.78 4.75
C LEU A 46 2.76 4.15 5.53
N ILE A 47 3.54 5.12 5.03
CA ILE A 47 4.72 5.63 5.75
C ILE A 47 4.31 6.30 7.07
N GLU A 48 3.26 7.12 7.07
CA GLU A 48 2.72 7.73 8.30
C GLU A 48 2.29 6.68 9.32
N ARG A 49 1.59 5.64 8.86
CA ARG A 49 1.20 4.50 9.70
C ARG A 49 2.42 3.76 10.25
N ALA A 50 3.40 3.45 9.41
CA ALA A 50 4.64 2.78 9.81
C ALA A 50 5.37 3.57 10.92
N LYS A 51 5.51 4.89 10.74
CA LYS A 51 6.10 5.78 11.73
C LYS A 51 5.32 5.74 13.05
N SER A 52 3.99 5.81 13.00
CA SER A 52 3.13 5.74 14.20
C SER A 52 3.34 4.45 14.99
N VAL A 53 3.47 3.31 14.30
CA VAL A 53 3.75 2.01 14.92
C VAL A 53 5.12 2.04 15.58
N ILE A 54 6.17 2.45 14.87
CA ILE A 54 7.55 2.50 15.40
C ILE A 54 7.62 3.37 16.67
N THR A 55 6.94 4.53 16.67
CA THR A 55 6.91 5.43 17.83
C THR A 55 6.11 4.90 19.03
N LYS A 56 5.20 3.93 18.84
CA LYS A 56 4.46 3.31 19.95
C LYS A 56 5.25 2.21 20.66
N TYR A 57 6.28 1.67 20.02
CA TYR A 57 7.11 0.58 20.54
C TYR A 57 8.52 1.04 20.96
N HIS A 58 8.77 2.35 20.96
CA HIS A 58 9.90 3.02 21.61
C HIS A 58 9.42 3.77 22.85
#